data_AF-A0A3E3K523-F1
#
_entry.id   AF-A0A3E3K523-F1
#
_cell.length_a   1.000
_cell.length_b   1.000
_cell.length_c   1.000
_cell.angle_alpha   90.00
_cell.angle_beta   90.00
_cell.angle_gamma   90.00
#
_symmetry.space_group_name_H-M   'P 1'
#
loop_
_entity.id
_entity.type
_entity.pdbx_description
1 polymer ?
#
loop_
_entity_poly.entity_id
_entity_poly.type
_entity_poly.pdbx_seq_one_letter_code
_entity_poly.pdbx_strand_id
1 'polypeptide(L)'
;MRLCADTLQKKTKEYTGDDTDRLGAFKAAAALQHATPQRALAGMMAKHIISIYDMCFSDRKTFELAVWEEKITDSLNYLFLLKAVIKEESEHQPD
;
A
#
# COMPACT_ATOMS: atom_id res chain seq x y z
N MET A 1 -5.60 -5.28 14.78
CA MET A 1 -4.14 -5.10 14.56
C MET A 1 -3.42 -6.38 14.12
N ARG A 2 -3.70 -7.59 14.66
CA ARG A 2 -3.08 -8.85 14.15
C ARG A 2 -3.33 -9.09 12.66
N LEU A 3 -4.57 -8.87 12.19
CA LEU A 3 -4.93 -9.03 10.77
C LEU A 3 -4.10 -8.14 9.82
N CYS A 4 -3.79 -6.89 10.23
CA CYS A 4 -2.93 -6.01 9.44
C CYS A 4 -1.51 -6.56 9.35
N ALA A 5 -0.95 -7.05 10.47
CA ALA A 5 0.39 -7.63 10.50
C ALA A 5 0.48 -8.93 9.68
N ASP A 6 -0.53 -9.79 9.73
CA ASP A 6 -0.58 -11.03 8.97
C ASP A 6 -0.74 -10.77 7.46
N THR A 7 -1.59 -9.82 7.08
CA THR A 7 -1.74 -9.37 5.69
C THR A 7 -0.47 -8.70 5.19
N LEU A 8 0.16 -7.85 6.00
CA LEU A 8 1.48 -7.29 5.69
C LEU A 8 2.50 -8.39 5.48
N GLN A 9 2.60 -9.40 6.33
CA GLN A 9 3.55 -10.51 6.14
C GLN A 9 3.30 -11.30 4.85
N LYS A 10 2.04 -11.65 4.56
CA LYS A 10 1.69 -12.36 3.31
C LYS A 10 2.02 -11.54 2.07
N LYS A 11 1.61 -10.26 2.05
CA LYS A 11 1.86 -9.37 0.91
C LYS A 11 3.28 -8.86 0.82
N THR A 12 4.03 -8.80 1.94
CA THR A 12 5.47 -8.50 1.92
C THR A 12 6.16 -9.47 0.97
N LYS A 13 5.83 -10.76 1.01
CA LYS A 13 6.37 -11.76 0.09
C LYS A 13 6.06 -11.48 -1.39
N GLU A 14 4.89 -10.89 -1.69
CA GLU A 14 4.55 -10.41 -3.04
C GLU A 14 5.28 -9.12 -3.43
N TYR A 15 5.58 -8.24 -2.47
CA TYR A 15 6.27 -6.97 -2.69
C TYR A 15 7.80 -7.08 -2.67
N THR A 16 8.38 -8.13 -2.09
CA THR A 16 9.84 -8.28 -1.96
C THR A 16 10.42 -9.42 -2.77
N GLY A 17 9.63 -10.44 -3.12
CA GLY A 17 10.23 -11.73 -3.48
C GLY A 17 11.16 -12.23 -2.36
N ASP A 18 12.37 -12.68 -2.73
CA ASP A 18 13.45 -13.06 -1.79
C ASP A 18 14.32 -11.85 -1.33
N ASP A 19 13.98 -10.63 -1.75
CA ASP A 19 14.77 -9.44 -1.44
C ASP A 19 14.53 -8.95 0.00
N THR A 20 15.59 -8.47 0.66
CA THR A 20 15.55 -7.97 2.04
C THR A 20 14.94 -6.57 2.14
N ASP A 21 14.87 -5.80 1.04
CA ASP A 21 14.27 -4.47 1.03
C ASP A 21 12.74 -4.56 0.86
N ARG A 22 12.01 -4.38 1.97
CA ARG A 22 10.55 -4.36 2.03
C ARG A 22 9.91 -3.25 1.19
N LEU A 23 10.68 -2.25 0.80
CA LEU A 23 10.26 -1.15 -0.06
C LEU A 23 10.78 -1.28 -1.50
N GLY A 24 11.51 -2.35 -1.81
CA GLY A 24 12.17 -2.57 -3.10
C GLY A 24 11.23 -2.50 -4.29
N ALA A 25 10.04 -3.12 -4.22
CA ALA A 25 9.05 -3.01 -5.30
C ALA A 25 8.55 -1.58 -5.52
N PHE A 26 8.41 -0.77 -4.47
CA PHE A 26 7.99 0.63 -4.60
C PHE A 26 9.08 1.48 -5.26
N LYS A 27 10.35 1.25 -4.89
CA LYS A 27 11.50 1.90 -5.52
C LYS A 27 11.65 1.50 -6.99
N ALA A 28 11.50 0.22 -7.31
CA ALA A 28 11.51 -0.28 -8.69
C ALA A 28 10.35 0.31 -9.52
N ALA A 29 9.12 0.32 -8.97
CA ALA A 29 7.97 0.91 -9.62
C ALA A 29 8.12 2.43 -9.83
N ALA A 30 8.75 3.13 -8.89
CA ALA A 30 9.07 4.54 -8.99
C ALA A 30 10.10 4.82 -10.08
N ALA A 31 11.17 4.03 -10.15
CA ALA A 31 12.18 4.11 -11.19
C ALA A 31 11.56 3.90 -12.59
N LEU A 32 10.71 2.88 -12.74
CA LEU A 32 10.01 2.59 -13.99
C LEU A 32 9.07 3.71 -14.43
N GLN A 33 8.42 4.39 -13.48
CA GLN A 33 7.44 5.44 -13.73
C GLN A 33 8.04 6.85 -13.73
N HIS A 34 9.37 6.99 -13.61
CA HIS A 34 10.05 8.27 -13.44
C HIS A 34 9.41 9.14 -12.34
N ALA A 35 9.04 8.49 -11.23
CA ALA A 35 8.36 9.09 -10.09
C ALA A 35 9.16 8.84 -8.80
N THR A 36 8.73 9.46 -7.69
CA THR A 36 9.29 9.14 -6.38
C THR A 36 8.62 7.89 -5.79
N PRO A 37 9.28 7.15 -4.87
CA PRO A 37 8.68 6.00 -4.19
C PRO A 37 7.33 6.30 -3.53
N GLN A 38 7.15 7.50 -2.95
CA GLN A 38 5.86 7.92 -2.38
C GLN A 38 4.78 8.07 -3.45
N ARG A 39 5.12 8.65 -4.61
CA ARG A 39 4.15 8.82 -5.71
C ARG A 39 3.74 7.46 -6.28
N ALA A 40 4.68 6.55 -6.49
CA ALA A 40 4.38 5.19 -6.94
C ALA A 40 3.49 4.44 -5.94
N LEU A 41 3.80 4.53 -4.65
CA LEU A 41 3.01 3.93 -3.58
C LEU A 41 1.60 4.55 -3.50
N ALA A 42 1.50 5.88 -3.54
CA ALA A 42 0.22 6.58 -3.52
C ALA A 42 -0.69 6.17 -4.69
N GLY A 43 -0.13 5.99 -5.89
CA GLY A 43 -0.86 5.47 -7.04
C GLY A 43 -1.42 4.06 -6.80
N MET A 44 -0.64 3.16 -6.20
CA MET A 44 -1.12 1.82 -5.84
C MET A 44 -2.18 1.84 -4.73
N MET A 45 -2.06 2.74 -3.76
CA MET A 45 -3.07 2.94 -2.71
C MET A 45 -4.39 3.48 -3.29
N ALA A 46 -4.31 4.37 -4.28
CA ALA A 46 -5.47 5.06 -4.84
C ALA A 46 -6.54 4.07 -5.34
N LYS A 47 -6.15 2.94 -5.94
CA LYS A 47 -7.11 1.92 -6.41
C LYS A 47 -7.97 1.34 -5.27
N HIS A 48 -7.40 1.18 -4.07
CA HIS A 48 -8.11 0.66 -2.90
C HIS A 48 -9.07 1.70 -2.33
N ILE A 49 -8.62 2.96 -2.27
CA ILE A 49 -9.47 4.08 -1.83
C ILE A 49 -10.64 4.28 -2.79
N ILE A 50 -10.39 4.32 -4.11
CA ILE A 50 -11.44 4.45 -5.12
C ILE A 50 -12.44 3.30 -5.00
N SER A 51 -11.97 2.05 -4.82
CA SER A 51 -12.85 0.91 -4.58
C SER A 51 -13.74 1.10 -3.34
N ILE A 52 -13.22 1.67 -2.25
CA ILE A 52 -14.02 1.96 -1.05
C ILE A 52 -15.07 3.03 -1.35
N TYR A 53 -14.71 4.09 -2.08
CA TYR A 53 -15.67 5.10 -2.53
C TYR A 53 -16.79 4.45 -3.35
N ASP A 54 -16.46 3.68 -4.38
CA ASP A 54 -17.43 2.99 -5.23
C ASP A 54 -18.36 2.08 -4.42
N MET A 55 -17.84 1.44 -3.38
CA MET A 55 -18.64 0.60 -2.48
C MET A 55 -19.59 1.41 -1.59
N CYS A 56 -19.15 2.56 -1.07
CA CYS A 56 -19.97 3.45 -0.25
C CYS A 56 -21.12 4.09 -1.03
N PHE A 57 -20.88 4.42 -2.31
CA PHE A 57 -21.85 5.11 -3.17
C PHE A 57 -22.64 4.15 -4.08
N SER A 58 -22.53 2.84 -3.87
CA SER A 58 -23.26 1.86 -4.66
C SER A 58 -24.69 1.67 -4.14
N ASP A 59 -25.67 2.22 -4.86
CA ASP A 59 -27.09 2.12 -4.49
C ASP A 59 -27.68 0.70 -4.62
N ARG A 60 -26.99 -0.24 -5.28
CA ARG A 60 -27.56 -1.55 -5.66
C ARG A 60 -26.70 -2.78 -5.36
N LYS A 61 -25.52 -2.60 -4.75
CA LYS A 61 -24.60 -3.72 -4.47
C LYS A 61 -24.38 -3.86 -2.97
N THR A 62 -24.88 -4.95 -2.41
CA THR A 62 -24.42 -5.43 -1.11
C THR A 62 -23.09 -6.15 -1.34
N PHE A 63 -22.02 -5.57 -0.83
CA PHE A 63 -20.71 -6.21 -0.82
C PHE A 63 -20.57 -7.05 0.45
N GLU A 64 -19.93 -8.22 0.33
CA GLU A 64 -19.60 -9.03 1.50
C GLU A 64 -18.64 -8.28 2.42
N LEU A 65 -18.78 -8.50 3.73
CA LEU A 65 -17.92 -7.86 4.73
C LEU A 65 -16.43 -8.13 4.47
N ALA A 66 -16.08 -9.32 4.00
CA ALA A 66 -14.70 -9.68 3.66
C ALA A 66 -14.07 -8.75 2.60
N VAL A 67 -14.87 -8.27 1.64
CA VAL A 67 -14.38 -7.33 0.61
C VAL A 67 -14.08 -5.97 1.23
N TRP A 68 -14.93 -5.49 2.13
CA TRP A 68 -14.66 -4.26 2.89
C TRP A 68 -13.39 -4.40 3.72
N GLU A 69 -13.27 -5.50 4.48
CA GLU A 69 -12.11 -5.75 5.32
C GLU A 69 -10.82 -5.82 4.51
N GLU A 70 -10.83 -6.44 3.33
CA GLU A 70 -9.67 -6.46 2.42
C GLU A 70 -9.27 -5.04 2.00
N LYS A 71 -10.19 -4.24 1.45
CA LYS A 71 -9.85 -2.90 0.93
C LYS A 71 -9.42 -1.94 2.03
N ILE A 72 -10.05 -2.01 3.19
CA ILE A 72 -9.70 -1.18 4.36
C ILE A 72 -8.33 -1.60 4.90
N THR A 73 -8.09 -2.90 5.08
CA THR A 73 -6.81 -3.43 5.57
C THR A 73 -5.67 -3.07 4.62
N ASP A 74 -5.88 -3.19 3.31
CA ASP A 74 -4.91 -2.78 2.30
C ASP A 74 -4.60 -1.29 2.39
N SER A 75 -5.61 -0.44 2.49
CA SER A 75 -5.44 1.01 2.61
C SER A 75 -4.62 1.37 3.86
N LEU A 76 -4.90 0.74 5.00
CA LEU A 76 -4.12 0.93 6.23
C LEU A 76 -2.66 0.47 6.05
N ASN A 77 -2.44 -0.67 5.42
CA ASN A 77 -1.10 -1.19 5.15
C ASN A 77 -0.31 -0.22 4.25
N TYR A 78 -0.93 0.31 3.21
CA TYR A 78 -0.31 1.33 2.35
C TYR A 78 0.01 2.62 3.11
N LEU A 79 -0.82 3.06 4.06
CA LEU A 79 -0.51 4.21 4.90
C LEU A 79 0.71 3.95 5.81
N PHE A 80 0.84 2.76 6.38
CA PHE A 80 2.02 2.39 7.16
C PHE A 80 3.28 2.34 6.30
N LEU A 81 3.20 1.77 5.09
CA LEU A 81 4.31 1.73 4.15
C LEU A 81 4.70 3.13 3.67
N LEU A 82 3.74 4.01 3.38
CA LEU A 82 3.99 5.40 3.02
C LEU A 82 4.75 6.14 4.13
N LYS A 83 4.32 5.96 5.39
CA LYS A 83 5.03 6.51 6.55
C LYS A 83 6.47 6.00 6.62
N ALA A 84 6.70 4.72 6.34
CA ALA A 84 8.05 4.14 6.33
C ALA A 84 8.93 4.76 5.23
N VAL A 85 8.40 4.90 4.00
CA VAL A 85 9.11 5.54 2.88
C VAL A 85 9.51 6.98 3.21
N ILE A 86 8.58 7.77 3.77
CA ILE A 86 8.85 9.17 4.14
C ILE A 86 9.95 9.26 5.21
N LYS A 87 9.91 8.36 6.21
CA LYS A 87 10.93 8.30 7.27
C LYS A 87 12.30 7.92 6.70
N GLU A 88 12.36 6.91 5.82
CA GLU A 88 13.60 6.48 5.19
C GLU A 88 14.25 7.59 4.36
N GLU A 89 13.47 8.35 3.58
CA GLU A 89 14.01 9.50 2.83
C GLU A 89 14.50 10.62 3.75
N SER A 90 13.83 10.87 4.87
CA SER A 90 14.27 11.89 5.84
C SER A 90 15.58 11.52 6.55
N GLU A 91 15.84 10.22 6.73
CA GLU A 91 17.08 9.70 7.33
C GLU A 91 18.25 9.63 6.33
N HIS A 92 17.97 9.64 5.03
CA HIS A 92 18.97 9.57 3.95
C HIS A 92 19.29 10.93 3.30
N GLN A 93 18.68 12.03 3.77
CA GLN A 93 19.01 13.38 3.32
C GLN A 93 20.28 13.83 4.07
N PRO A 94 21.45 13.96 3.41
CA PRO A 94 22.61 14.55 4.06
C PRO A 94 22.33 16.04 4.29
N ASP A 95 22.69 16.54 5.49
CA ASP A 95 22.66 17.97 5.85
C ASP A 95 23.31 18.86 4.77
#